data_AF-V4A306-F1
#
_entry.id   AF-V4A306-F1
#
_cell.length_a   1.000
_cell.length_b   1.000
_cell.length_c   1.000
_cell.angle_alpha   90.00
_cell.angle_beta   90.00
_cell.angle_gamma   90.00
#
_symmetry.space_group_name_H-M   'P 1'
#
loop_
_entity.id
_entity.type
_entity.pdbx_description
1 polymer ?
#
loop_
_entity_poly.entity_id
_entity_poly.type
_entity_poly.pdbx_seq_one_letter_code
_entity_poly.pdbx_strand_id
1 'polypeptide(L)'
;MESHTLPTEHPIYHEIQSYHLENPGQGDHAFQVYIDLSETRGWYGLKLHYCNELNCVFLSGKSPIIKGRQIVLPVTTNETLSQRDMQKYFELLAKDESDIREITLALCDVDSTLVYYKISNHIVRPEDPMDTELKKKKKYERFRNAQSDLPHYVDQYYHEQK
;
A
#
# COMPACT_ATOMS: atom_id res chain seq x y z
N MET A 1 13.40 -5.25 26.33
CA MET A 1 13.74 -6.43 25.51
C MET A 1 12.52 -6.72 24.68
N GLU A 2 12.44 -6.11 23.50
CA GLU A 2 11.35 -6.34 22.55
C GLU A 2 11.56 -7.75 21.98
N SER A 3 10.63 -8.65 22.27
CA SER A 3 10.59 -9.97 21.65
C SER A 3 10.22 -9.78 20.18
N HIS A 4 11.21 -9.82 19.30
CA HIS A 4 11.00 -9.91 17.86
C HIS A 4 10.43 -11.31 17.57
N THR A 5 9.10 -11.39 17.58
CA THR A 5 8.33 -12.53 17.08
C THR A 5 8.73 -12.76 15.63
N LEU A 6 9.15 -13.97 15.28
CA LEU A 6 9.49 -14.28 13.88
C LEU A 6 8.24 -14.09 13.01
N PRO A 7 8.37 -13.67 11.74
CA PRO A 7 7.22 -13.49 10.84
C PRO A 7 6.27 -14.70 10.83
N THR A 8 6.84 -15.89 10.99
CA THR A 8 6.18 -17.19 10.99
C THR A 8 5.30 -17.46 12.21
N GLU A 9 5.47 -16.72 13.31
CA GLU A 9 4.71 -16.88 14.56
C GLU A 9 3.55 -15.87 14.67
N HIS A 10 3.40 -14.98 13.69
CA HIS A 10 2.37 -13.96 13.72
C HIS A 10 0.98 -14.56 13.40
N PRO A 11 -0.08 -14.27 14.18
CA PRO A 11 -1.41 -14.88 13.98
C PRO A 11 -1.99 -14.61 12.59
N ILE A 12 -1.76 -13.40 12.07
CA ILE A 12 -2.17 -13.04 10.71
C ILE A 12 -1.42 -13.82 9.63
N TYR A 13 -0.15 -14.15 9.87
CA TYR A 13 0.61 -14.98 8.93
C TYR A 13 0.00 -16.38 8.85
N HIS A 14 -0.36 -16.97 9.99
CA HIS A 14 -1.09 -18.25 10.01
C HIS A 14 -2.46 -18.18 9.35
N GLU A 15 -3.20 -17.09 9.53
CA GLU A 15 -4.48 -16.87 8.86
C GLU A 15 -4.30 -16.87 7.33
N ILE A 16 -3.29 -16.17 6.81
CA ILE A 16 -2.98 -16.14 5.37
C ILE A 16 -2.61 -17.53 4.85
N GLN A 17 -1.77 -18.26 5.59
CA GLN A 17 -1.39 -19.63 5.22
C GLN A 17 -2.58 -20.59 5.22
N SER A 18 -3.60 -20.35 6.05
CA SER A 18 -4.81 -21.17 6.09
C SER A 18 -5.66 -21.09 4.82
N TYR A 19 -5.48 -20.06 4.00
CA TYR A 19 -6.20 -19.92 2.72
C TYR A 19 -5.63 -20.78 1.59
N HIS A 20 -4.52 -21.50 1.81
CA HIS A 20 -3.93 -22.44 0.85
C HIS A 20 -3.76 -21.86 -0.57
N LEU A 21 -3.16 -20.66 -0.65
CA LEU A 21 -2.94 -19.97 -1.92
C LEU A 21 -2.08 -20.80 -2.87
N GLU A 22 -2.41 -20.79 -4.16
CA GLU A 22 -1.58 -21.47 -5.17
C GLU A 22 -0.20 -20.79 -5.32
N ASN A 23 -0.15 -19.47 -5.11
CA ASN A 23 1.09 -18.71 -5.11
C ASN A 23 1.53 -18.41 -3.66
N PRO A 24 2.52 -19.14 -3.11
CA PRO A 24 3.01 -18.88 -1.75
C PRO A 24 3.61 -17.49 -1.60
N GLY A 25 4.21 -16.94 -2.67
CA GLY A 25 4.78 -15.60 -2.67
C GLY A 25 3.71 -14.51 -2.47
N GLN A 26 2.48 -14.74 -2.91
CA GLN A 26 1.39 -13.80 -2.66
C GLN A 26 1.04 -13.72 -1.17
N GLY A 27 1.12 -14.84 -0.44
CA GLY A 27 0.85 -14.89 0.99
C GLY A 27 1.89 -14.10 1.80
N ASP A 28 3.17 -14.29 1.49
CA ASP A 28 4.25 -13.54 2.14
C ASP A 28 4.14 -12.03 1.86
N HIS A 29 3.86 -11.65 0.62
CA HIS A 29 3.64 -10.25 0.25
C HIS A 29 2.38 -9.65 0.90
N ALA A 30 1.30 -10.42 1.02
CA ALA A 30 0.09 -9.98 1.73
C ALA A 30 0.38 -9.68 3.21
N PHE A 31 1.24 -10.49 3.84
CA PHE A 31 1.69 -10.25 5.21
C PHE A 31 2.58 -8.99 5.31
N GLN A 32 3.51 -8.79 4.38
CA GLN A 32 4.33 -7.57 4.34
C GLN A 32 3.46 -6.31 4.20
N VAL A 33 2.46 -6.35 3.32
CA VAL A 33 1.50 -5.25 3.15
C VAL A 33 0.68 -5.04 4.42
N TYR A 34 0.26 -6.10 5.11
CA TYR A 34 -0.43 -5.97 6.39
C TYR A 34 0.41 -5.17 7.39
N ILE A 35 1.66 -5.56 7.58
CA ILE A 35 2.58 -4.91 8.53
C ILE A 35 2.86 -3.45 8.13
N ASP A 36 3.09 -3.16 6.85
CA ASP A 36 3.29 -1.77 6.41
C ASP A 36 2.04 -0.91 6.61
N LEU A 37 0.85 -1.45 6.34
CA LEU A 37 -0.40 -0.75 6.55
C LEU A 37 -0.66 -0.50 8.04
N SER A 38 -0.46 -1.49 8.91
CA SER A 38 -0.73 -1.37 10.35
C SER A 38 0.33 -0.53 11.07
N GLU A 39 1.61 -0.86 10.89
CA GLU A 39 2.71 -0.29 11.68
C GLU A 39 3.26 1.01 11.07
N THR A 40 3.55 1.03 9.77
CA THR A 40 4.16 2.20 9.12
C THR A 40 3.12 3.28 8.83
N ARG A 41 1.96 2.88 8.29
CA ARG A 41 0.93 3.82 7.79
C ARG A 41 -0.20 4.06 8.77
N GLY A 42 -0.26 3.33 9.88
CA GLY A 42 -1.24 3.52 10.96
C GLY A 42 -2.69 3.28 10.52
N TRP A 43 -2.92 2.34 9.61
CA TRP A 43 -4.28 1.95 9.23
C TRP A 43 -4.95 1.18 10.35
N TYR A 44 -6.27 1.33 10.45
CA TYR A 44 -7.06 0.68 11.49
C TYR A 44 -8.22 -0.12 10.90
N GLY A 45 -8.66 -1.15 11.65
CA GLY A 45 -9.71 -2.06 11.21
C GLY A 45 -9.33 -2.88 9.98
N LEU A 46 -8.03 -3.21 9.85
CA LEU A 46 -7.52 -4.09 8.80
C LEU A 46 -8.12 -5.49 8.96
N LYS A 47 -8.65 -6.03 7.86
CA LYS A 47 -9.17 -7.39 7.75
C LYS A 47 -8.67 -8.00 6.46
N LEU A 48 -8.24 -9.25 6.55
CA LEU A 48 -7.88 -10.07 5.40
C LEU A 48 -9.12 -10.77 4.86
N HIS A 49 -9.13 -10.90 3.54
CA HIS A 49 -10.18 -11.59 2.80
C HIS A 49 -9.52 -12.43 1.72
N TYR A 50 -10.09 -13.61 1.49
CA TYR A 50 -9.66 -14.50 0.43
C TYR A 50 -10.78 -14.62 -0.61
N CYS A 51 -10.45 -14.35 -1.86
CA CYS A 51 -11.36 -14.55 -2.99
C CYS A 51 -10.99 -15.84 -3.72
N ASN A 52 -11.81 -16.87 -3.58
CA ASN A 52 -11.59 -18.16 -4.23
C ASN A 52 -11.66 -18.08 -5.77
N GLU A 53 -12.51 -17.20 -6.32
CA GLU A 53 -12.69 -17.06 -7.78
C GLU A 53 -11.46 -16.46 -8.48
N LEU A 54 -10.73 -15.59 -7.79
CA LEU A 54 -9.50 -14.95 -8.29
C LEU A 54 -8.23 -15.56 -7.68
N ASN A 55 -8.42 -16.52 -6.79
CA ASN A 55 -7.38 -17.13 -5.96
C ASN A 55 -6.39 -16.09 -5.40
N CYS A 56 -6.94 -15.03 -4.82
CA CYS A 56 -6.16 -13.91 -4.32
C CYS A 56 -6.56 -13.52 -2.90
N VAL A 57 -5.58 -13.07 -2.13
CA VAL A 57 -5.81 -12.39 -0.84
C VAL A 57 -5.84 -10.90 -1.04
N PHE A 58 -6.79 -10.23 -0.38
CA PHE A 58 -6.83 -8.77 -0.33
C PHE A 58 -7.07 -8.29 1.11
N LEU A 59 -6.65 -7.07 1.37
CA LEU A 59 -6.83 -6.41 2.65
C LEU A 59 -7.90 -5.35 2.51
N SER A 60 -8.70 -5.20 3.55
CA SER A 60 -9.67 -4.12 3.67
C SER A 60 -9.39 -3.38 4.96
N GLY A 61 -9.38 -2.05 4.94
CA GLY A 61 -9.07 -1.26 6.13
C GLY A 61 -9.40 0.20 5.95
N LYS A 62 -9.11 1.02 6.97
CA LYS A 62 -9.31 2.46 6.91
C LYS A 62 -7.98 3.17 7.07
N SER A 63 -7.67 4.03 6.11
CA SER A 63 -6.55 4.95 6.21
C SER A 63 -6.87 6.06 7.23
N PRO A 64 -5.89 6.55 8.00
CA PRO A 64 -6.07 7.75 8.81
C PRO A 64 -6.23 9.02 7.96
N ILE A 65 -5.75 9.01 6.72
CA ILE A 65 -5.73 10.17 5.82
C ILE A 65 -6.96 10.19 4.91
N ILE A 66 -7.33 9.03 4.37
CA ILE A 66 -8.42 8.91 3.38
C ILE A 66 -9.70 8.47 4.10
N LYS A 67 -10.78 9.21 3.88
CA LYS A 67 -12.10 8.85 4.42
C LYS A 67 -12.68 7.67 3.65
N GLY A 68 -13.14 6.66 4.39
CA GLY A 68 -13.80 5.47 3.84
C GLY A 68 -12.97 4.21 4.03
N ARG A 69 -13.61 3.06 3.81
CA ARG A 69 -12.91 1.79 3.76
C ARG A 69 -12.25 1.65 2.40
N GLN A 70 -10.99 1.23 2.40
CA GLN A 70 -10.21 1.00 1.20
C GLN A 70 -9.86 -0.47 1.08
N ILE A 71 -9.71 -0.91 -0.16
CA ILE A 71 -9.23 -2.24 -0.49
C ILE A 71 -7.82 -2.13 -1.04
N VAL A 72 -6.95 -2.96 -0.49
CA VAL A 72 -5.56 -3.08 -0.91
C VAL A 72 -5.34 -4.50 -1.43
N LEU A 73 -4.90 -4.60 -2.68
CA LEU A 73 -4.54 -5.85 -3.33
C LEU A 73 -3.01 -5.97 -3.38
N PRO A 74 -2.40 -6.90 -2.65
CA PRO A 74 -0.99 -7.25 -2.81
C PRO A 74 -0.78 -7.86 -4.20
N VAL A 75 0.13 -7.29 -4.97
CA VAL A 75 0.50 -7.78 -6.31
C VAL A 75 2.02 -7.88 -6.36
N THR A 76 2.53 -8.99 -6.88
CA THR A 76 3.97 -9.18 -7.01
C THR A 76 4.49 -8.50 -8.28
N THR A 77 5.74 -8.03 -8.28
CA THR A 77 6.35 -7.41 -9.48
C THR A 77 6.48 -8.38 -10.67
N ASN A 78 6.51 -9.69 -10.41
CA ASN A 78 6.63 -10.72 -11.43
C ASN A 78 5.28 -11.15 -12.04
N GLU A 79 4.15 -10.74 -11.45
CA GLU A 79 2.83 -11.05 -11.96
C GLU A 79 2.43 -10.08 -13.06
N THR A 80 1.86 -10.62 -14.14
CA THR A 80 1.28 -9.80 -15.22
C THR A 80 -0.20 -9.60 -14.95
N LEU A 81 -0.61 -8.34 -14.83
CA LEU A 81 -1.99 -7.96 -14.54
C LEU A 81 -2.62 -7.37 -15.79
N SER A 82 -3.57 -8.09 -16.39
CA SER A 82 -4.27 -7.59 -17.57
C SER A 82 -5.42 -6.66 -17.18
N GLN A 83 -5.86 -5.82 -18.13
CA GLN A 83 -7.05 -4.99 -17.94
C GLN A 83 -8.31 -5.82 -17.66
N ARG A 84 -8.42 -7.01 -18.26
CA ARG A 84 -9.57 -7.91 -18.03
C ARG A 84 -9.57 -8.44 -16.60
N ASP A 85 -8.40 -8.73 -16.05
CA ASP A 85 -8.29 -9.19 -14.67
C ASP A 85 -8.68 -8.06 -13.72
N MET A 86 -8.21 -6.84 -13.98
CA MET A 86 -8.63 -5.64 -13.23
C MET A 86 -10.16 -5.44 -13.21
N GLN A 87 -10.82 -5.61 -14.36
CA GLN A 87 -12.28 -5.51 -14.42
C GLN A 87 -12.95 -6.58 -13.56
N LYS A 88 -12.46 -7.83 -13.60
CA LYS A 88 -12.96 -8.90 -12.73
C LYS A 88 -12.75 -8.58 -11.25
N TYR A 89 -11.61 -8.02 -10.86
CA TYR A 89 -11.38 -7.57 -9.49
C TYR A 89 -12.45 -6.57 -9.05
N PHE A 90 -12.73 -5.55 -9.87
CA PHE A 90 -13.79 -4.58 -9.56
C PHE A 90 -15.17 -5.24 -9.49
N GLU A 91 -15.51 -6.14 -10.40
CA GLU A 91 -16.81 -6.82 -10.43
C GLU A 91 -17.03 -7.71 -9.20
N LEU A 92 -16.02 -8.49 -8.81
CA LEU A 92 -16.12 -9.43 -7.70
C LEU A 92 -16.07 -8.71 -6.36
N LEU A 93 -15.18 -7.74 -6.21
CA LEU A 93 -15.11 -6.95 -4.98
C LEU A 93 -16.36 -6.07 -4.82
N ALA A 94 -16.93 -5.53 -5.91
CA ALA A 94 -18.17 -4.76 -5.84
C ALA A 94 -19.41 -5.59 -5.44
N LYS A 95 -19.40 -6.91 -5.66
CA LYS A 95 -20.47 -7.80 -5.15
C LYS A 95 -20.44 -7.87 -3.63
N ASP A 96 -19.26 -7.92 -3.04
CA ASP A 96 -19.09 -8.00 -1.58
C ASP A 96 -19.31 -6.63 -0.92
N GLU A 97 -18.87 -5.53 -1.52
CA GLU A 97 -19.24 -4.19 -1.05
C GLU A 97 -19.69 -3.27 -2.20
N SER A 98 -20.97 -2.90 -2.16
CA SER A 98 -21.71 -2.25 -3.26
C SER A 98 -21.24 -0.85 -3.66
N ASP A 99 -20.12 -0.35 -3.12
CA ASP A 99 -19.59 1.00 -3.37
C ASP A 99 -18.08 1.04 -3.61
N ILE A 100 -17.42 -0.10 -3.87
CA ILE A 100 -15.99 -0.09 -4.20
C ILE A 100 -15.78 0.49 -5.60
N ARG A 101 -15.32 1.73 -5.64
CA ARG A 101 -15.00 2.45 -6.90
C ARG A 101 -13.50 2.51 -7.18
N GLU A 102 -12.70 2.15 -6.19
CA GLU A 102 -11.26 2.33 -6.16
C GLU A 102 -10.59 1.16 -5.44
N ILE A 103 -9.52 0.64 -6.04
CA ILE A 103 -8.68 -0.42 -5.49
C ILE A 103 -7.26 0.13 -5.44
N THR A 104 -6.56 -0.11 -4.34
CA THR A 104 -5.14 0.21 -4.23
C THR A 104 -4.32 -1.04 -4.46
N LEU A 105 -3.49 -1.05 -5.49
CA LEU A 105 -2.50 -2.10 -5.69
C LEU A 105 -1.29 -1.79 -4.81
N ALA A 106 -0.90 -2.76 -3.99
CA ALA A 106 0.37 -2.75 -3.29
C ALA A 106 1.34 -3.63 -4.07
N LEU A 107 2.18 -2.99 -4.89
CA LEU A 107 3.22 -3.67 -5.64
C LEU A 107 4.36 -4.01 -4.69
N CYS A 108 4.64 -5.31 -4.57
CA CYS A 108 5.66 -5.85 -3.69
C CYS A 108 6.82 -6.37 -4.54
N ASP A 109 7.99 -5.77 -4.36
CA ASP A 109 9.22 -6.21 -5.01
C ASP A 109 10.00 -7.19 -4.12
N VAL A 110 10.94 -7.94 -4.73
CA VAL A 110 11.74 -8.98 -4.07
C VAL A 110 12.63 -8.43 -2.95
N ASP A 111 12.95 -7.14 -3.00
CA ASP A 111 13.73 -6.44 -1.97
C ASP A 111 12.85 -5.91 -0.82
N SER A 112 11.57 -6.32 -0.77
CA SER A 112 10.54 -5.87 0.18
C SER A 112 10.13 -4.40 0.02
N THR A 113 10.47 -3.76 -1.12
CA THR A 113 9.94 -2.44 -1.46
C THR A 113 8.45 -2.53 -1.77
N LEU A 114 7.65 -1.68 -1.10
CA LEU A 114 6.20 -1.58 -1.30
C LEU A 114 5.83 -0.26 -1.97
N VAL A 115 5.14 -0.35 -3.11
CA VAL A 115 4.62 0.82 -3.82
C VAL A 115 3.11 0.72 -3.97
N TYR A 116 2.41 1.79 -3.59
CA TYR A 116 0.96 1.84 -3.60
C TYR A 116 0.44 2.64 -4.78
N TYR A 117 -0.28 1.97 -5.68
CA TYR A 117 -0.94 2.58 -6.83
C TYR A 117 -2.45 2.49 -6.70
N LYS A 118 -3.11 3.64 -6.77
CA LYS A 118 -4.56 3.70 -6.73
C LYS A 118 -5.14 3.59 -8.13
N ILE A 119 -6.02 2.63 -8.34
CA ILE A 119 -6.76 2.42 -9.57
C ILE A 119 -8.23 2.64 -9.31
N SER A 120 -8.93 3.24 -10.26
CA SER A 120 -10.36 3.51 -10.19
C SER A 120 -11.05 2.95 -11.42
N ASN A 121 -12.29 2.47 -11.26
CA ASN A 121 -13.08 1.93 -12.36
C ASN A 121 -13.69 3.02 -13.27
N HIS A 122 -13.47 4.30 -12.94
CA HIS A 122 -14.07 5.43 -13.63
C HIS A 122 -12.98 6.44 -14.02
N ILE A 123 -13.30 7.27 -15.01
CA ILE A 123 -12.43 8.39 -15.36
C ILE A 123 -12.50 9.40 -14.22
N VAL A 124 -11.38 9.58 -13.52
CA VAL A 124 -11.24 10.59 -12.48
C VAL A 124 -11.07 11.95 -13.17
N ARG A 125 -11.91 12.91 -12.78
CA ARG A 125 -11.77 14.28 -13.27
C ARG A 125 -10.41 14.84 -12.82
N PRO A 126 -9.61 15.43 -13.71
CA PRO A 126 -8.38 16.09 -13.29
C PRO A 126 -8.72 17.20 -12.29
N GLU A 127 -7.79 17.44 -11.36
CA GLU A 127 -7.88 18.54 -10.42
C GLU A 127 -7.89 19.88 -11.18
N ASP A 128 -8.47 20.91 -10.56
CA ASP A 128 -8.46 22.25 -11.14
C ASP A 128 -7.01 22.70 -11.40
N PRO A 129 -6.72 23.36 -12.54
CA PRO A 129 -5.39 23.86 -12.83
C PRO A 129 -4.83 24.74 -11.72
N MET A 130 -5.65 25.55 -11.05
CA MET A 130 -5.22 26.43 -9.96
C MET A 130 -4.72 25.64 -8.74
N ASP A 131 -5.43 24.58 -8.37
CA ASP A 131 -5.03 23.68 -7.28
C ASP A 131 -3.75 22.90 -7.62
N THR A 132 -3.63 22.50 -8.88
CA THR A 132 -2.45 21.80 -9.41
C THR A 132 -1.20 22.68 -9.35
N GLU A 133 -1.31 23.96 -9.72
CA GLU A 133 -0.22 24.93 -9.62
C GLU A 133 0.19 25.20 -8.17
N LEU A 134 -0.78 25.30 -7.25
CA LEU A 134 -0.50 25.50 -5.83
C LEU A 134 0.29 24.32 -5.24
N LYS A 135 -0.10 23.08 -5.58
CA LYS A 135 0.63 21.87 -5.18
C LYS A 135 2.05 21.84 -5.75
N LYS A 136 2.23 22.23 -7.02
CA LYS A 136 3.56 22.34 -7.64
C LYS A 136 4.45 23.35 -6.93
N LYS A 137 3.93 24.55 -6.62
CA LYS A 137 4.65 25.59 -5.87
C LYS A 137 5.08 25.10 -4.48
N LYS A 138 4.15 24.50 -3.72
CA LYS A 138 4.47 23.92 -2.40
C LYS A 138 5.53 22.83 -2.47
N LYS A 139 5.49 21.96 -3.50
CA LYS A 139 6.51 20.92 -3.71
C LYS A 139 7.87 21.53 -4.04
N TYR A 140 7.90 22.56 -4.87
CA TYR A 140 9.12 23.30 -5.21
C TYR A 140 9.72 24.01 -4.00
N GLU A 141 8.91 24.67 -3.18
CA GLU A 141 9.35 25.31 -1.94
C GLU A 141 9.94 24.30 -0.95
N ARG A 142 9.28 23.13 -0.77
CA ARG A 142 9.81 22.05 0.07
C ARG A 142 11.16 21.54 -0.44
N PHE A 143 11.30 21.33 -1.75
CA PHE A 143 12.56 20.89 -2.34
C PHE A 143 13.67 21.93 -2.18
N ARG A 144 13.35 23.22 -2.37
CA ARG A 144 14.29 24.32 -2.17
C ARG A 144 14.75 24.44 -0.72
N ASN A 145 13.82 24.34 0.23
CA ASN A 145 14.14 24.41 1.66
C ASN A 145 14.98 23.19 2.09
N ALA A 146 14.67 21.99 1.61
CA ALA A 146 15.49 20.80 1.85
C ALA A 146 16.92 20.96 1.30
N GLN A 147 17.11 21.66 0.18
CA GLN A 147 18.45 21.99 -0.35
C GLN A 147 19.19 23.05 0.47
N SER A 148 18.49 24.02 1.07
CA SER A 148 19.13 25.02 1.92
C SER A 148 19.55 24.48 3.29
N ASP A 149 18.89 23.43 3.79
CA ASP A 149 19.16 22.84 5.10
C ASP A 149 20.30 21.79 5.06
N LEU A 150 20.68 21.33 3.86
CA LEU A 150 21.75 20.36 3.62
C LEU A 150 23.13 20.77 4.17
N PRO A 151 23.63 22.01 3.95
CA PRO A 151 24.91 22.46 4.50
C PRO A 151 24.93 22.45 6.03
N HIS A 152 23.83 22.85 6.67
CA HIS A 152 23.71 22.86 8.14
C HIS A 152 23.80 21.44 8.72
N TYR A 153 23.17 20.46 8.07
CA TYR A 153 23.21 19.06 8.48
C TYR A 153 24.62 18.46 8.33
N VAL A 154 25.35 18.84 7.28
CA VAL A 154 26.73 18.40 7.02
C VAL A 154 27.67 18.96 8.09
N ASP A 155 27.55 20.25 8.43
CA ASP A 155 28.37 20.89 9.48
C ASP A 155 28.11 20.28 10.86
N GLN A 156 26.85 19.99 11.21
CA GLN A 156 26.51 19.33 12.47
C GLN A 156 27.13 17.93 12.57
N TYR A 157 27.08 17.13 11.50
CA TYR A 157 27.66 15.79 11.47
C TYR A 157 29.18 15.79 11.72
N TYR A 158 29.91 16.73 11.12
CA TYR A 158 31.35 16.85 11.34
C TYR A 158 31.72 17.43 12.71
N HIS A 159 30.83 18.19 13.35
CA HIS A 159 31.02 18.67 14.71
C HIS A 159 30.74 17.60 15.79
N GLU A 160 29.83 16.67 15.55
CA GLU A 160 29.52 15.55 16.47
C GLU A 160 30.57 14.41 16.43
N GLN A 161 31.45 14.39 15.44
CA GLN A 161 32.53 13.39 15.28
C GLN A 161 33.87 13.80 15.95
N LYS A 162 33.93 14.94 16.64
CA LYS A 162 35.10 15.44 17.38
C LYS A 162 34.90 15.39 18.88
#